data_AF-A0A238VYM9-F1
#
_entry.id   AF-A0A238VYM9-F1
#
_cell.length_a   1.000
_cell.length_b   1.000
_cell.length_c   1.000
_cell.angle_alpha   90.00
_cell.angle_beta   90.00
_cell.angle_gamma   90.00
#
_symmetry.space_group_name_H-M   'P 1'
#
loop_
_entity.id
_entity.type
_entity.pdbx_description
1 polymer ?
#
loop_
_entity_poly.entity_id
_entity_poly.type
_entity_poly.pdbx_seq_one_letter_code
_entity_poly.pdbx_strand_id
1 'polypeptide(L)'
;MAATQDRGVGALLTDAEEALRGVEHALQARAPDPSELYHMVDGAMRVTSTLAELVEATRQRAAECLDGEVLNELRADLQAMHGCLITGPLLLAPARDDLRPVPGHSQAEQPGMVVD
;
A
#
# COMPACT_ATOMS: atom_id res chain seq x y z
N MET A 1 27.57 -1.81 -24.35
CA MET A 1 26.85 -2.78 -23.50
C MET A 1 26.77 -2.18 -22.12
N ALA A 2 25.62 -1.63 -21.75
CA ALA A 2 25.43 -1.02 -20.44
C ALA A 2 25.49 -2.13 -19.38
N ALA A 3 26.41 -2.01 -18.43
CA ALA A 3 26.42 -2.85 -17.25
C ALA A 3 25.11 -2.58 -16.50
N THR A 4 24.22 -3.56 -16.46
CA THR A 4 23.10 -3.59 -15.53
C THR A 4 23.70 -3.57 -14.14
N GLN A 5 23.79 -2.40 -13.52
CA GLN A 5 24.21 -2.30 -12.13
C GLN A 5 23.17 -3.07 -11.32
N ASP A 6 23.64 -4.14 -10.68
CA ASP A 6 22.89 -4.88 -9.67
C ASP A 6 22.60 -3.90 -8.52
N ARG A 7 21.41 -3.30 -8.52
CA ARG A 7 20.98 -2.44 -7.42
C ARG A 7 20.77 -3.34 -6.22
N GLY A 8 21.67 -3.25 -5.24
CA GLY A 8 21.51 -3.98 -3.98
C GLY A 8 20.17 -3.65 -3.31
N VAL A 9 19.66 -4.58 -2.51
CA VAL A 9 18.34 -4.49 -1.83
C VAL A 9 18.14 -3.14 -1.13
N GLY A 10 19.20 -2.58 -0.52
CA GLY A 10 19.13 -1.26 0.14
C GLY A 10 18.73 -0.12 -0.81
N ALA A 11 19.25 -0.08 -2.04
CA ALA A 11 18.91 0.95 -3.01
C ALA A 11 17.45 0.82 -3.48
N LEU A 12 16.96 -0.41 -3.66
CA LEU A 12 15.56 -0.67 -4.02
C LEU A 12 14.60 -0.24 -2.91
N LEU A 13 14.99 -0.43 -1.64
CA LEU A 13 14.20 0.03 -0.50
C LEU A 13 14.17 1.55 -0.40
N THR A 14 15.29 2.23 -0.66
CA THR A 14 15.34 3.70 -0.74
C THR A 14 14.44 4.23 -1.85
N ASP A 15 14.51 3.66 -3.05
CA ASP A 15 13.64 4.05 -4.17
C ASP A 15 12.15 3.87 -3.81
N ALA A 16 11.81 2.78 -3.11
CA ALA A 16 10.45 2.53 -2.64
C ALA A 16 9.99 3.55 -1.58
N GLU A 17 10.86 3.91 -0.63
CA GLU A 17 10.57 4.94 0.38
C GLU A 17 10.33 6.31 -0.27
N GLU A 18 11.18 6.71 -1.22
CA GLU A 18 11.04 7.96 -1.96
C GLU A 18 9.73 7.99 -2.75
N ALA A 19 9.36 6.88 -3.40
CA ALA A 19 8.09 6.78 -4.11
C ALA A 19 6.88 6.93 -3.18
N LEU A 20 6.91 6.31 -1.99
CA LEU A 20 5.83 6.43 -0.99
C LEU A 20 5.72 7.86 -0.44
N ARG A 21 6.84 8.54 -0.17
CA ARG A 21 6.85 9.97 0.19
C ARG A 21 6.27 10.84 -0.92
N GLY A 22 6.57 10.53 -2.18
CA GLY A 22 5.98 11.21 -3.34
C GLY A 22 4.46 11.08 -3.38
N VAL A 23 3.93 9.89 -3.07
CA VAL A 23 2.47 9.69 -2.94
C VAL A 23 1.90 10.54 -1.81
N GLU A 24 2.50 10.52 -0.62
CA GLU A 24 2.04 11.35 0.52
C GLU A 24 1.95 12.84 0.15
N HIS A 25 2.96 13.39 -0.51
CA HIS A 25 2.94 14.78 -0.98
C HIS A 25 1.83 15.05 -2.00
N ALA A 26 1.58 14.11 -2.92
CA ALA A 26 0.48 14.23 -3.88
C ALA A 26 -0.90 14.23 -3.19
N LEU A 27 -1.07 13.43 -2.13
CA LEU A 27 -2.30 13.40 -1.33
C LEU A 27 -2.59 14.72 -0.61
N GLN A 28 -1.56 15.45 -0.22
CA GLN A 28 -1.69 16.74 0.47
C GLN A 28 -2.01 17.90 -0.48
N ALA A 29 -1.83 17.72 -1.79
CA ALA A 29 -1.94 18.82 -2.76
C ALA A 29 -3.39 19.27 -3.01
N ARG A 30 -4.38 18.37 -2.90
CA ARG A 30 -5.80 18.68 -3.05
C ARG A 30 -6.70 17.61 -2.44
N ALA A 31 -7.95 17.96 -2.19
CA ALA A 31 -8.97 16.99 -1.84
C ALA A 31 -9.19 16.00 -3.01
N PRO A 32 -9.21 14.68 -2.74
CA PRO A 32 -9.52 13.67 -3.75
C PRO A 32 -11.02 13.62 -4.04
N ASP A 33 -11.38 13.22 -5.26
CA ASP A 33 -12.74 12.77 -5.54
C ASP A 33 -12.97 11.33 -5.02
N PRO A 34 -14.22 10.83 -4.99
CA PRO A 34 -14.50 9.48 -4.48
C PRO A 34 -13.80 8.34 -5.25
N SER A 35 -13.60 8.48 -6.57
CA SER A 35 -12.89 7.48 -7.38
C SER A 35 -11.41 7.47 -7.06
N GLU A 36 -10.82 8.63 -6.82
CA GLU A 36 -9.45 8.76 -6.37
C GLU A 36 -9.27 8.18 -4.96
N LEU A 37 -10.23 8.42 -4.06
CA LEU A 37 -10.21 7.84 -2.72
C LEU A 37 -10.29 6.31 -2.76
N TYR A 38 -11.10 5.74 -3.66
CA TYR A 38 -11.11 4.30 -3.93
C TYR A 38 -9.71 3.78 -4.30
N HIS A 39 -9.06 4.43 -5.27
CA HIS A 39 -7.71 4.04 -5.71
C HIS A 39 -6.65 4.22 -4.63
N MET A 40 -6.80 5.22 -3.76
CA MET A 40 -5.91 5.44 -2.62
C MET A 40 -6.04 4.30 -1.61
N VAL A 41 -7.26 3.92 -1.24
CA VAL A 41 -7.51 2.81 -0.31
C VAL A 41 -7.04 1.48 -0.91
N ASP A 42 -7.37 1.19 -2.17
CA ASP A 42 -6.92 -0.02 -2.86
C ASP A 42 -5.38 -0.07 -2.99
N GLY A 43 -4.76 1.05 -3.34
CA GLY A 43 -3.30 1.20 -3.40
C GLY A 43 -2.64 0.97 -2.04
N ALA A 44 -3.18 1.56 -0.97
CA ALA A 44 -2.69 1.35 0.39
C ALA A 44 -2.77 -0.14 0.78
N MET A 45 -3.90 -0.81 0.52
CA MET A 45 -4.07 -2.25 0.78
C MET A 45 -3.03 -3.10 0.04
N ARG A 46 -2.73 -2.77 -1.23
CA ARG A 46 -1.71 -3.45 -2.03
C ARG A 46 -0.31 -3.23 -1.48
N VAL A 47 0.05 -1.99 -1.15
CA VAL A 47 1.35 -1.65 -0.55
C VAL A 47 1.56 -2.39 0.78
N THR A 48 0.56 -2.39 1.66
CA THR A 48 0.64 -3.11 2.95
C THR A 48 0.80 -4.61 2.75
N SER A 49 0.11 -5.20 1.75
CA SER A 49 0.25 -6.62 1.42
C SER A 49 1.65 -6.96 0.91
N THR A 50 2.20 -6.12 0.01
CA THR A 50 3.59 -6.27 -0.47
C THR A 50 4.61 -6.11 0.65
N LEU A 51 4.38 -5.20 1.60
CA LEU A 51 5.24 -5.07 2.78
C LEU A 51 5.18 -6.32 3.67
N ALA A 52 4.00 -6.94 3.82
CA ALA A 52 3.88 -8.22 4.52
C ALA A 52 4.75 -9.31 3.86
N GLU A 53 4.69 -9.43 2.53
CA GLU A 53 5.51 -10.38 1.77
C GLU A 53 7.02 -10.13 1.97
N LEU A 54 7.45 -8.86 1.96
CA LEU A 54 8.84 -8.49 2.22
C LEU A 54 9.29 -8.86 3.64
N VAL A 55 8.45 -8.62 4.65
CA VAL A 55 8.72 -8.98 6.05
C VAL A 55 8.85 -10.49 6.21
N GLU A 56 7.96 -11.26 5.58
CA GLU A 56 8.02 -12.73 5.59
C GLU A 56 9.28 -13.24 4.87
N ALA A 57 9.63 -12.68 3.70
CA ALA A 57 10.86 -13.01 3.01
C ALA A 57 12.11 -12.71 3.88
N THR A 58 12.13 -11.56 4.54
CA THR A 58 13.21 -11.18 5.47
C THR A 58 13.30 -12.17 6.63
N ARG A 59 12.16 -12.57 7.21
CA ARG A 59 12.08 -13.55 8.30
C ARG A 59 12.64 -14.91 7.88
N GLN A 60 12.38 -15.35 6.65
CA GLN A 60 12.90 -16.60 6.10
C GLN A 60 14.43 -16.54 5.91
N ARG A 61 14.94 -15.40 5.43
CA ARG A 61 16.38 -15.20 5.17
C ARG A 61 17.19 -14.92 6.44
N ALA A 62 16.57 -14.44 7.52
CA ALA A 62 17.27 -14.12 8.76
C ALA A 62 18.09 -15.30 9.31
N ALA A 63 17.61 -16.53 9.15
CA ALA A 63 18.31 -17.75 9.60
C ALA A 63 19.57 -18.09 8.78
N GLU A 64 19.77 -17.47 7.61
CA GLU A 64 20.98 -17.63 6.81
C GLU A 64 22.16 -16.83 7.38
N CYS A 65 21.89 -15.81 8.20
CA CYS A 65 22.87 -14.83 8.66
C CYS A 65 22.96 -14.67 10.18
N LEU A 66 21.98 -15.18 10.93
CA LEU A 66 21.87 -15.03 12.38
C LEU A 66 21.60 -16.39 13.04
N ASP A 67 21.97 -16.50 14.31
CA ASP A 67 21.73 -17.67 15.15
C ASP A 67 21.32 -17.28 16.58
N GLY A 68 21.03 -18.29 17.40
CA GLY A 68 20.78 -18.12 18.83
C GLY A 68 19.57 -17.25 19.18
N GLU A 69 19.71 -16.49 20.26
CA GLU A 69 18.65 -15.66 20.84
C GLU A 69 18.25 -14.50 19.92
N VAL A 70 19.22 -13.86 19.26
CA VAL A 70 18.98 -12.74 18.33
C VAL A 70 18.09 -13.15 17.17
N LEU A 71 18.32 -14.34 16.58
CA LEU A 71 17.46 -14.87 15.54
C LEU A 71 16.03 -15.10 16.04
N ASN A 72 15.87 -15.63 17.26
CA ASN A 72 14.55 -15.93 17.81
C ASN A 72 13.74 -14.67 18.07
N GLU A 73 14.37 -13.64 18.66
CA GLU A 73 13.76 -12.33 18.88
C GLU A 73 13.35 -11.68 17.56
N LEU A 74 14.28 -11.57 16.60
CA LEU A 74 13.98 -10.98 15.30
C LEU A 74 12.85 -11.72 14.58
N ARG A 75 12.81 -13.07 14.65
CA ARG A 75 11.72 -13.85 14.07
C ARG A 75 10.39 -13.59 14.73
N ALA A 76 10.36 -13.42 16.05
CA ALA A 76 9.14 -13.09 16.79
C ALA A 76 8.62 -11.71 16.39
N ASP A 77 9.50 -10.73 16.30
CA ASP A 77 9.16 -9.37 15.89
C ASP A 77 8.65 -9.30 14.45
N LEU A 78 9.36 -9.95 13.51
CA LEU A 78 8.93 -10.02 12.10
C LEU A 78 7.61 -10.79 11.96
N GLN A 79 7.39 -11.83 12.75
CA GLN A 79 6.12 -12.56 12.76
C GLN A 79 4.96 -11.68 13.26
N ALA A 80 5.20 -10.91 14.32
CA ALA A 80 4.21 -9.96 14.84
C ALA A 80 3.91 -8.86 13.81
N MET A 81 4.95 -8.28 13.19
CA MET A 81 4.81 -7.28 12.14
C MET A 81 4.05 -7.82 10.93
N HIS A 82 4.39 -9.02 10.44
CA HIS A 82 3.65 -9.68 9.36
C HIS A 82 2.17 -9.83 9.71
N GLY A 83 1.84 -10.28 10.93
CA GLY A 83 0.47 -10.40 11.42
C GLY A 83 -0.32 -9.08 11.37
N CYS A 84 0.31 -7.97 11.77
CA CYS A 84 -0.29 -6.64 11.67
C CYS A 84 -0.54 -6.24 10.21
N LEU A 85 0.44 -6.46 9.34
CA LEU A 85 0.37 -6.07 7.93
C LEU A 85 -0.66 -6.86 7.13
N ILE A 86 -0.86 -8.15 7.40
CA ILE A 86 -1.94 -8.91 6.74
C ILE A 86 -3.33 -8.55 7.26
N THR A 87 -3.43 -8.06 8.50
CA THR A 87 -4.71 -7.69 9.11
C THR A 87 -5.19 -6.32 8.62
N GLY A 88 -4.27 -5.36 8.44
CA GLY A 88 -4.60 -3.99 8.01
C GLY A 88 -5.51 -3.91 6.77
N PRO A 89 -5.19 -4.58 5.65
CA PRO A 89 -6.04 -4.59 4.46
C PRO A 89 -7.45 -5.14 4.70
N LEU A 90 -7.61 -6.11 5.61
CA LEU A 90 -8.93 -6.66 5.95
C LEU A 90 -9.81 -5.61 6.64
N LEU A 91 -9.21 -4.69 7.40
CA LEU A 91 -9.91 -3.58 8.04
C LEU A 91 -10.35 -2.51 7.04
N LEU A 92 -9.61 -2.36 5.93
CA LEU A 92 -9.89 -1.37 4.88
C LEU A 92 -10.85 -1.89 3.80
N ALA A 93 -11.00 -3.21 3.66
CA ALA A 93 -11.82 -3.82 2.62
C ALA A 93 -13.28 -3.31 2.57
N PRO A 94 -14.00 -3.12 3.70
CA PRO A 94 -15.35 -2.57 3.67
C PRO A 94 -15.38 -1.15 3.10
N ALA A 95 -14.48 -0.27 3.58
CA ALA A 95 -14.39 1.11 3.10
C ALA A 95 -14.04 1.17 1.60
N ARG A 96 -13.15 0.28 1.13
CA ARG A 96 -12.85 0.16 -0.30
C ARG A 96 -14.10 -0.22 -1.10
N ASP A 97 -14.88 -1.18 -0.61
CA ASP A 97 -16.07 -1.66 -1.29
C ASP A 97 -17.18 -0.61 -1.32
N ASP A 98 -17.32 0.20 -0.27
CA ASP A 98 -18.23 1.36 -0.23
C ASP A 98 -17.84 2.46 -1.23
N LEU A 99 -16.54 2.62 -1.49
CA LEU A 99 -16.01 3.61 -2.45
C LEU A 99 -16.04 3.13 -3.91
N ARG A 100 -16.41 1.87 -4.17
CA ARG A 100 -16.37 1.31 -5.51
C ARG A 100 -17.27 2.10 -6.45
N PRO A 101 -16.76 2.63 -7.59
CA PRO A 101 -17.57 3.38 -8.53
C PRO A 101 -18.73 2.52 -9.04
N VAL A 102 -19.97 2.99 -8.87
CA VAL A 102 -21.15 2.33 -9.44
C VAL A 102 -21.29 2.77 -10.90
N PRO A 103 -21.18 1.86 -11.88
CA PRO A 103 -21.43 2.21 -13.27
C PRO A 103 -22.91 2.61 -13.43
N GLY A 104 -23.18 3.84 -13.86
CA GLY A 104 -24.54 4.29 -14.21
C GLY A 104 -25.07 5.54 -13.51
N HIS A 105 -24.34 6.15 -12.59
CA HIS A 105 -24.67 7.48 -12.06
C HIS A 105 -23.95 8.60 -12.83
N SER A 106 -23.91 8.49 -14.16
CA SER A 106 -23.71 9.67 -15.01
C SER A 106 -24.89 10.60 -14.75
N GLN A 107 -24.62 11.67 -14.01
CA GLN A 107 -25.33 12.95 -14.03
C GLN A 107 -26.72 12.87 -14.69
N ALA A 108 -27.75 12.58 -13.89
CA ALA A 108 -29.10 12.96 -14.31
C ALA A 108 -29.09 14.49 -14.40
N GLU A 109 -28.98 15.00 -15.64
CA GLU A 109 -29.31 16.38 -16.00
C GLU A 109 -30.60 16.76 -15.27
N GLN A 110 -30.55 17.77 -14.41
CA GLN A 110 -31.77 18.40 -13.92
C GLN A 110 -32.42 19.12 -15.10
N PRO A 111 -33.62 18.72 -15.58
CA PRO A 111 -34.29 19.43 -16.64
C PRO A 111 -34.94 20.69 -16.05
N GLY A 112 -34.51 21.85 -16.55
CA GLY A 112 -35.29 23.09 -16.69
C GLY A 112 -36.25 23.49 -15.57
N MET A 113 -35.83 24.45 -14.75
CA MET A 113 -36.76 25.36 -14.07
C MET A 113 -36.89 26.62 -14.93
N VAL A 114 -37.87 26.64 -15.84
CA VAL A 114 -38.37 27.89 -16.44
C VAL A 114 -39.40 28.44 -15.45
N VAL A 115 -39.13 29.64 -14.93
CA VAL A 115 -40.09 30.40 -14.14
C VAL A 115 -40.68 31.44 -15.09
N ASP A 116 -41.98 31.33 -15.36
CA ASP A 116 -42.80 32.39 -15.97
C ASP A 116 -42.93 33.60 -15.03
#